data_AF-A0A151T5M3-F1
#
_entry.id   AF-A0A151T5M3-F1
#
_cell.length_a   1.000
_cell.length_b   1.000
_cell.length_c   1.000
_cell.angle_alpha   90.00
_cell.angle_beta   90.00
_cell.angle_gamma   90.00
#
_symmetry.space_group_name_H-M   'P 1'
#
loop_
_entity.id
_entity.type
_entity.pdbx_description
1 polymer ?
#
loop_
_entity_poly.entity_id
_entity_poly.type
_entity_poly.pdbx_seq_one_letter_code
_entity_poly.pdbx_strand_id
1 'polypeptide(L)' 'MKYKDKENIRKYIMGMSTLTTKLKSFNLELGKDLLVHLVLISLPAHFEQFKVSYNT' A
#
# COMPACT_ATOMS: atom_id res chain seq x y z
N MET A 1 -5.19 4.76 5.35
CA MET A 1 -4.48 5.98 4.92
C MET A 1 -4.67 6.09 3.41
N LYS A 2 -5.32 7.14 2.89
CA LYS A 2 -5.51 7.31 1.44
C LYS A 2 -4.32 8.06 0.85
N TYR A 3 -3.86 7.63 -0.32
CA TYR A 3 -2.84 8.37 -1.06
C TYR A 3 -3.39 9.75 -1.43
N LYS A 4 -2.56 10.78 -1.31
CA LYS A 4 -2.86 12.12 -1.81
C LYS A 4 -2.05 12.34 -3.08
N ASP A 5 -2.68 12.81 -4.16
CA ASP A 5 -2.04 12.98 -5.49
C ASP A 5 -0.74 13.81 -5.50
N LYS A 6 -0.52 14.62 -4.46
CA LYS A 6 0.71 15.43 -4.29
C LYS A 6 1.80 14.77 -3.43
N GLU A 7 1.55 13.59 -2.88
CA GLU A 7 2.46 12.90 -1.97
C GLU A 7 3.37 11.94 -2.74
N ASN A 8 4.64 11.82 -2.35
CA ASN A 8 5.54 10.90 -3.04
C ASN A 8 5.11 9.45 -2.78
N ILE A 9 4.90 8.67 -3.85
CA ILE A 9 4.48 7.27 -3.80
C ILE A 9 5.37 6.40 -2.87
N ARG A 10 6.69 6.64 -2.87
CA ARG A 10 7.63 5.93 -1.99
C ARG A 10 7.36 6.23 -0.52
N LYS A 11 7.06 7.49 -0.19
CA LYS A 11 6.72 7.91 1.17
C LYS A 11 5.41 7.28 1.63
N TYR A 12 4.43 7.19 0.73
CA TYR A 12 3.17 6.50 0.99
C TYR A 12 3.37 5.01 1.31
N ILE A 13 4.12 4.29 0.47
CA ILE A 13 4.43 2.86 0.69
C ILE A 13 5.15 2.64 2.02
N MET A 14 6.13 3.50 2.35
CA MET A 14 6.85 3.45 3.63
C MET A 14 5.93 3.75 4.84
N GLY A 15 4.93 4.63 4.66
CA GLY A 15 3.88 4.85 5.65
C GLY A 15 3.03 3.60 5.88
N MET A 16 2.64 2.91 4.80
CA MET A 16 1.87 1.67 4.85
C MET A 16 2.65 0.54 5.53
N SER A 17 3.95 0.38 5.24
CA SER A 17 4.78 -0.63 5.93
C SER A 17 4.93 -0.33 7.42
N THR A 18 5.06 0.95 7.79
CA THR A 18 5.12 1.37 9.20
C THR A 18 3.82 1.05 9.94
N LEU A 19 2.66 1.22 9.28
CA LEU A 19 1.36 0.82 9.84
C LEU A 19 1.29 -0.68 10.08
N THR A 20 1.81 -1.51 9.17
CA THR A 20 1.86 -2.97 9.38
C THR A 20 2.73 -3.37 10.55
N THR A 21 3.87 -2.70 10.75
CA THR A 21 4.70 -2.92 11.95
C THR A 21 3.95 -2.57 13.23
N LYS A 22 3.17 -1.47 13.23
CA LYS A 22 2.30 -1.12 14.36
C LYS A 22 1.20 -2.15 14.57
N LEU A 23 0.52 -2.61 13.52
CA LEU A 23 -0.51 -3.66 13.63
C LEU A 23 0.06 -4.95 14.22
N LYS A 24 1.28 -5.34 13.82
CA LYS A 24 1.98 -6.49 14.38
C LYS A 24 2.21 -6.38 15.89
N SER A 25 2.45 -5.17 16.40
CA SER A 25 2.56 -4.93 17.85
C SER A 25 1.24 -5.16 18.60
N PHE A 26 0.10 -5.11 17.90
CA PHE A 26 -1.23 -5.43 18.43
C PHE A 26 -1.65 -6.88 18.16
N ASN A 27 -0.71 -7.78 17.82
CA ASN A 27 -0.97 -9.15 17.37
C ASN A 27 -1.85 -9.24 16.10
N LEU A 28 -1.95 -8.16 15.31
CA LEU A 28 -2.63 -8.15 14.03
C LEU A 28 -1.57 -8.21 12.92
N GLU A 29 -1.35 -9.39 12.35
CA GLU A 29 -0.39 -9.55 11.26
C GLU A 29 -1.10 -9.42 9.91
N LEU A 30 -0.65 -8.48 9.08
CA LEU A 30 -1.11 -8.34 7.70
C LEU A 30 -0.14 -9.08 6.78
N GLY A 31 -0.66 -10.01 5.99
CA GLY A 31 0.13 -10.72 4.98
C GLY A 31 0.76 -9.75 3.97
N LYS A 32 1.94 -10.10 3.45
CA LYS A 32 2.66 -9.27 2.47
C LYS A 32 1.82 -9.05 1.21
N ASP A 33 1.15 -10.09 0.72
CA ASP A 33 0.30 -10.01 -0.46
C ASP A 33 -0.92 -9.10 -0.21
N LEU A 34 -1.53 -9.18 0.97
CA LEU A 34 -2.61 -8.28 1.37
C LEU A 34 -2.15 -6.82 1.45
N LEU A 35 -0.93 -6.56 1.93
CA LEU A 35 -0.36 -5.22 1.96
C LEU A 35 -0.16 -4.67 0.55
N VAL A 36 0.38 -5.47 -0.37
CA VAL A 36 0.58 -5.06 -1.77
C VAL A 36 -0.75 -4.76 -2.43
N HIS A 37 -1.75 -5.63 -2.27
CA HIS A 37 -3.10 -5.38 -2.78
C HIS A 37 -3.72 -4.11 -2.19
N LEU A 38 -3.58 -3.88 -0.89
CA LEU A 38 -4.12 -2.69 -0.24
C LEU A 38 -3.47 -1.41 -0.76
N VAL A 39 -2.14 -1.42 -0.96
CA VAL A 39 -1.42 -0.31 -1.59
C VAL A 39 -1.92 -0.08 -3.01
N LEU A 40 -2.06 -1.12 -3.82
CA LEU A 40 -2.53 -0.99 -5.21
C LEU A 40 -3.96 -0.42 -5.31
N ILE A 41 -4.89 -0.89 -4.47
CA ILE A 41 -6.29 -0.43 -4.47
C ILE A 41 -6.41 1.02 -3.94
N SER A 42 -5.49 1.43 -3.07
CA SER A 42 -5.48 2.79 -2.52
C SER A 42 -4.96 3.87 -3.47
N LEU A 43 -4.38 3.46 -4.61
CA LEU A 43 -3.76 4.37 -5.56
C LEU A 43 -4.77 4.97 -6.55
N PRO A 44 -4.57 6.22 -6.98
CA PRO A 44 -5.38 6.88 -7.99
C PRO A 44 -5.28 6.20 -9.37
N ALA A 45 -6.26 6.47 -10.23
CA ALA A 45 -6.36 5.91 -11.59
C ALA A 45 -5.14 6.20 -12.49
N HIS A 46 -4.37 7.26 -12.21
CA HIS A 46 -3.10 7.54 -12.88
C HIS A 46 -2.06 6.41 -12.69
N PHE A 47 -2.16 5.62 -11.63
CA PHE A 47 -1.27 4.50 -11.33
C PHE A 47 -1.83 3.14 -11.78
N GLU A 48 -2.88 3.09 -12.61
CA GLU A 48 -3.49 1.83 -13.08
C GLU A 48 -2.48 0.90 -13.79
N GLN A 49 -1.42 1.44 -14.39
CA GLN A 49 -0.35 0.62 -14.98
C GLN A 49 0.35 -0.28 -13.94
N PHE A 50 0.44 0.12 -12.66
CA PHE A 50 0.98 -0.74 -11.60
C PHE A 50 0.08 -1.94 -11.29
N LYS A 51 -1.23 -1.80 -11.50
CA LYS A 51 -2.25 -2.81 -11.21
C LYS A 51 -2.30 -3.88 -12.30
N VAL A 52 -1.98 -3.53 -13.55
CA VAL A 52 -1.85 -4.49 -14.67
C VAL A 52 -0.62 -5.39 -14.49
N SER A 53 0.51 -4.83 -14.05
CA SER A 53 1.78 -5.55 -13.91
C SER A 53 1.83 -6.57 -12.76
N TYR A 54 0.95 -6.48 -11.76
CA TYR A 54 0.92 -7.43 -10.64
C TYR A 54 0.03 -8.64 -10.91
N ASN A 55 -0.88 -8.55 -11.89
CA ASN A 55 -1.82 -9.60 -12.26
C ASN A 55 -1.39 -10.39 -13.51
N THR A 56 -0.25 -10.05 -14.11
CA THR A 56 0.37 -10.77 -15.24
C THR A 56 1.51 -11.62 -14.70
#